data_AF-A0A356V7I7-F1
#
_entry.id   AF-A0A356V7I7-F1
#
_cell.length_a   1.000
_cell.length_b   1.000
_cell.length_c   1.000
_cell.angle_alpha   90.00
_cell.angle_beta   90.00
_cell.angle_gamma   90.00
#
_symmetry.space_group_name_H-M   'P 1'
#
loop_
_entity.id
_entity.type
_entity.pdbx_description
1 polymer ?
#
loop_
_entity_poly.entity_id
_entity_poly.type
_entity_poly.pdbx_seq_one_letter_code
_entity_poly.pdbx_strand_id
1 'polypeptide(L)'
;PTDIALMVQAPIFHVNGDDPEAVVHAAKIATEFRQKFNKDVVIDMFCYRRFGHNEGDEPMFTNPLMYKTIKKHKTTLQLYTERLVRDGLIPEGEIEDMKAAFQAHLNKEFEIGKDYKPNKADWLDGRWKHLSKRDDNYQRGETAIAPETYDQVGAALSHIPAGYPVHKTVARMLDTKKKAIDTGANIDWATGEALAFGSLLTEGYPVRLAGQDSTRGTFSHRHSALINQQTEERYYPLNHIRDGQAPYEVIDSMLSEYAVLGFEYGYSLAEPNTLTLWEAQFGDFANGAQIMFDQFISSGERKWLRMSGLVVLLPHGFEGQGPEHSSARLERFLQMSAEDNWIVANCTTPASYFHLLRRQLHRSYRKPLILMTPKSLLRHKMAVSTKADFVTGSSFHRVLWDDAQKGNSDTKLVADAKIKRVVMCSGKLYYDLLKTRDEREIKDIYLLRVEQYYPFPAMSLAKELARFKNAEVLWCQEEPKNQGAWSFIEPNLEWVLGRIDTKSKRPTYAGRLSSASPATGLGKTHKAQQEALIDDALTIKG
;
A
#
# COMPACT_ATOMS: atom_id res chain seq x y z
N PRO A 1 -17.88 20.00 -22.63
CA PRO A 1 -16.82 19.48 -21.72
C PRO A 1 -17.34 18.73 -20.50
N THR A 2 -18.57 19.01 -20.05
CA THR A 2 -19.21 18.41 -18.87
C THR A 2 -19.99 17.12 -19.14
N ASP A 3 -20.08 16.67 -20.40
CA ASP A 3 -20.82 15.45 -20.79
C ASP A 3 -20.32 14.17 -20.11
N ILE A 4 -19.10 14.16 -19.57
CA ILE A 4 -18.60 13.06 -18.75
C ILE A 4 -19.54 12.75 -17.56
N ALA A 5 -20.21 13.78 -17.00
CA ALA A 5 -21.14 13.62 -15.89
C ALA A 5 -22.43 12.86 -16.27
N LEU A 6 -22.75 12.80 -17.57
CA LEU A 6 -23.92 12.08 -18.07
C LEU A 6 -23.80 10.57 -17.87
N MET A 7 -22.60 10.02 -17.71
CA MET A 7 -22.40 8.59 -17.46
C MET A 7 -23.08 8.11 -16.16
N VAL A 8 -23.27 9.02 -15.19
CA VAL A 8 -24.01 8.77 -13.94
C VAL A 8 -25.32 9.56 -13.86
N GLN A 9 -25.74 10.17 -14.97
CA GLN A 9 -26.94 11.01 -15.07
C GLN A 9 -26.96 12.15 -14.03
N ALA A 10 -25.80 12.73 -13.71
CA ALA A 10 -25.73 13.89 -12.84
C ALA A 10 -26.30 15.14 -13.57
N PRO A 11 -27.13 15.96 -12.91
CA PRO A 11 -27.60 17.20 -13.51
C PRO A 11 -26.45 18.18 -13.77
N ILE A 12 -26.56 18.93 -14.86
CA ILE A 12 -25.58 19.91 -15.31
C ILE A 12 -26.25 21.27 -15.46
N PHE A 13 -25.74 22.27 -14.75
CA PHE A 13 -26.18 23.66 -14.87
C PHE A 13 -25.15 24.45 -15.68
N HIS A 14 -25.50 24.81 -16.91
CA HIS A 14 -24.68 25.69 -17.75
C HIS A 14 -25.02 27.15 -17.42
N VAL A 15 -24.02 27.95 -17.08
CA VAL A 15 -24.22 29.34 -16.66
C VAL A 15 -23.13 30.26 -17.21
N ASN A 16 -23.52 31.46 -17.63
CA ASN A 16 -22.59 32.47 -18.12
C ASN A 16 -21.86 33.11 -16.92
N GLY A 17 -20.53 33.03 -16.92
CA GLY A 17 -19.68 33.63 -15.88
C GLY A 17 -19.73 35.15 -15.83
N ASP A 18 -20.17 35.82 -16.91
CA ASP A 18 -20.40 37.27 -16.92
C ASP A 18 -21.73 37.69 -16.27
N ASP A 19 -22.54 36.75 -15.77
CA ASP A 19 -23.73 37.00 -14.94
C ASP A 19 -23.56 36.39 -13.53
N PRO A 20 -22.97 37.13 -12.58
CA PRO A 20 -22.72 36.63 -11.23
C PRO A 20 -23.98 36.20 -10.47
N GLU A 21 -25.12 36.83 -10.73
CA GLU A 21 -26.40 36.49 -10.08
C GLU A 21 -26.89 35.12 -10.54
N ALA A 22 -26.82 34.86 -11.85
CA ALA A 22 -27.15 33.55 -12.42
C ALA A 22 -26.20 32.46 -11.90
N VAL A 23 -24.89 32.74 -11.76
CA VAL A 23 -23.91 31.81 -11.20
C VAL A 23 -24.27 31.45 -9.76
N VAL A 24 -24.59 32.44 -8.92
CA VAL A 24 -25.03 32.20 -7.53
C VAL A 24 -26.33 31.40 -7.51
N HIS A 25 -27.27 31.68 -8.40
CA HIS A 25 -28.53 30.92 -8.49
C HIS A 25 -28.28 29.45 -8.86
N ALA A 26 -27.46 29.17 -9.88
CA ALA A 26 -27.06 27.82 -10.26
C ALA A 26 -26.36 27.08 -9.10
N ALA A 27 -25.48 27.76 -8.36
CA ALA A 27 -24.80 27.20 -7.20
C ALA A 27 -25.76 26.84 -6.05
N LYS A 28 -26.77 27.68 -5.79
CA LYS A 28 -27.82 27.38 -4.80
C LYS A 28 -28.61 26.13 -5.18
N ILE A 29 -29.11 26.07 -6.43
CA ILE A 29 -29.87 24.91 -6.91
C ILE A 29 -29.01 23.64 -6.87
N ALA A 30 -27.76 23.71 -7.33
CA ALA A 30 -26.85 22.57 -7.28
C ALA A 30 -26.63 22.07 -5.84
N THR A 31 -26.43 23.00 -4.90
CA THR A 31 -26.27 22.65 -3.48
C THR A 31 -27.53 22.00 -2.92
N GLU A 32 -28.71 22.56 -3.18
CA GLU A 32 -30.00 22.00 -2.76
C GLU A 32 -30.22 20.61 -3.35
N PHE A 33 -29.91 20.41 -4.64
CA PHE A 33 -29.98 19.10 -5.29
C PHE A 33 -29.07 18.09 -4.58
N ARG A 34 -27.80 18.44 -4.36
CA ARG A 34 -26.85 17.56 -3.67
C ARG A 34 -27.35 17.19 -2.28
N GLN A 35 -27.84 18.14 -1.49
CA GLN A 35 -28.33 17.86 -0.13
C GLN A 35 -29.63 17.05 -0.11
N LYS A 36 -30.53 17.28 -1.08
CA LYS A 36 -31.80 16.56 -1.16
C LYS A 36 -31.65 15.13 -1.66
N PHE A 37 -30.76 14.89 -2.62
CA PHE A 37 -30.66 13.62 -3.33
C PHE A 37 -29.37 12.83 -3.05
N ASN A 38 -28.36 13.44 -2.41
CA ASN A 38 -27.04 12.83 -2.15
C ASN A 38 -26.38 12.26 -3.42
N LYS A 39 -26.50 13.01 -4.52
CA LYS A 39 -25.92 12.67 -5.83
C LYS A 39 -25.04 13.81 -6.34
N ASP A 40 -24.12 13.47 -7.22
CA ASP A 40 -23.26 14.42 -7.92
C ASP A 40 -24.08 15.40 -8.76
N VAL A 41 -23.54 16.61 -8.92
CA VAL A 41 -24.11 17.72 -9.69
C VAL A 41 -22.97 18.57 -10.21
N VAL A 42 -23.10 19.07 -11.44
CA VAL A 42 -22.04 19.84 -12.11
C VAL A 42 -22.55 21.23 -12.46
N ILE A 43 -21.71 22.24 -12.22
CA ILE A 43 -21.91 23.60 -12.71
C ILE A 43 -20.88 23.84 -13.80
N ASP A 44 -21.34 24.07 -15.01
CA ASP A 44 -20.53 24.44 -16.16
C ASP A 44 -20.55 25.97 -16.32
N MET A 45 -19.57 26.62 -15.69
CA MET A 45 -19.44 28.08 -15.73
C MET A 45 -18.65 28.51 -16.97
N PHE A 46 -19.35 29.05 -17.96
CA PHE A 46 -18.74 29.58 -19.18
C PHE A 46 -18.05 30.90 -18.89
N CYS A 47 -16.73 30.87 -18.81
CA CYS A 47 -15.88 32.04 -18.62
C CYS A 47 -14.80 32.12 -19.70
N TYR A 48 -13.86 33.05 -19.52
CA TYR A 48 -12.70 33.19 -20.40
C TYR A 48 -11.42 33.33 -19.57
N ARG A 49 -10.28 32.97 -20.17
CA ARG A 49 -8.97 33.19 -19.56
C ARG A 49 -8.41 34.52 -20.07
N ARG A 50 -8.19 35.48 -19.15
CA ARG A 50 -7.76 36.84 -19.53
C ARG A 50 -6.35 36.87 -20.14
N PHE A 51 -5.45 36.05 -19.62
CA PHE A 51 -4.05 35.93 -20.05
C PHE A 51 -3.76 34.55 -20.65
N GLY A 52 -2.50 34.27 -20.98
CA GLY A 52 -2.02 32.97 -21.44
C GLY A 52 -2.24 31.84 -20.43
N HIS A 53 -1.70 30.65 -20.70
CA HIS A 53 -1.87 29.52 -19.75
C HIS A 53 -1.25 29.82 -18.39
N ASN A 54 -0.17 30.59 -18.41
CA ASN A 54 0.35 31.36 -17.30
C ASN A 54 0.54 32.82 -17.76
N GLU A 55 0.83 33.73 -16.85
CA GLU A 55 0.91 35.17 -17.13
C GLU A 55 2.05 35.57 -18.07
N GLY A 56 3.07 34.72 -18.24
CA GLY A 56 4.20 34.94 -19.15
C GLY A 56 4.03 34.33 -20.55
N ASP A 57 2.95 33.57 -20.77
CA ASP A 57 2.66 32.88 -22.03
C ASP A 57 1.88 33.78 -23.01
N GLU A 58 2.20 33.72 -24.31
CA GLU A 58 1.57 34.53 -25.35
C GLU A 58 0.48 33.72 -26.08
N PRO A 59 -0.80 33.89 -25.71
CA PRO A 59 -1.88 33.05 -26.24
C PRO A 59 -2.27 33.38 -27.69
N MET A 60 -1.91 34.56 -28.21
CA MET A 60 -2.30 34.94 -29.57
C MET A 60 -1.59 34.10 -30.63
N PHE A 61 -0.51 33.39 -30.30
CA PHE A 61 0.15 32.46 -31.21
C PHE A 61 -0.75 31.33 -31.69
N THR A 62 -1.67 30.86 -30.85
CA THR A 62 -2.56 29.74 -31.17
C THR A 62 -4.05 30.11 -31.13
N ASN A 63 -4.43 31.17 -30.40
CA ASN A 63 -5.84 31.57 -30.23
C ASN A 63 -6.12 33.06 -30.59
N PRO A 64 -5.66 33.57 -31.74
CA PRO A 64 -5.65 35.02 -32.02
C PRO A 64 -7.05 35.66 -32.09
N LEU A 65 -8.05 34.98 -32.65
CA LEU A 65 -9.41 35.53 -32.74
C LEU A 65 -10.08 35.60 -31.37
N MET A 66 -9.94 34.54 -30.57
CA MET A 66 -10.47 34.49 -29.21
C MET A 66 -9.88 35.61 -28.36
N TYR A 67 -8.55 35.80 -28.37
CA TYR A 67 -7.92 36.84 -27.57
C TYR A 67 -8.13 38.26 -28.11
N LYS A 68 -8.37 38.43 -29.42
CA LYS A 68 -8.87 39.72 -29.97
C LYS A 68 -10.23 40.09 -29.39
N THR A 69 -11.14 39.11 -29.22
CA THR A 69 -12.44 39.32 -28.59
C THR A 69 -12.27 39.61 -27.09
N ILE A 70 -11.54 38.76 -26.36
CA ILE A 70 -11.29 38.92 -24.92
C ILE A 70 -10.67 40.29 -24.62
N LYS A 71 -9.71 40.75 -25.42
CA LYS A 71 -9.04 42.05 -25.22
C LYS A 71 -9.99 43.25 -25.32
N LYS A 72 -11.07 43.13 -26.11
CA LYS A 72 -12.12 44.16 -26.25
C LYS A 72 -13.25 44.00 -25.24
N HIS A 73 -13.36 42.84 -24.60
CA HIS A 73 -14.42 42.53 -23.65
C HIS A 73 -14.13 43.15 -22.27
N LYS A 74 -15.11 43.89 -21.74
CA LYS A 74 -15.05 44.41 -20.37
C LYS A 74 -14.95 43.25 -19.38
N THR A 75 -14.29 43.47 -18.25
CA THR A 75 -14.24 42.45 -17.19
C THR A 75 -15.64 42.19 -16.64
N THR A 76 -15.88 40.98 -16.14
CA THR A 76 -17.09 40.64 -15.39
C THR A 76 -17.40 41.64 -14.27
N LEU A 77 -16.36 42.08 -13.54
CA LEU A 77 -16.51 43.11 -12.49
C LEU A 77 -17.04 44.44 -13.07
N GLN A 78 -16.48 44.91 -14.19
CA GLN A 78 -16.95 46.14 -14.85
C GLN A 78 -18.39 45.99 -15.36
N LEU A 79 -18.72 44.88 -16.02
CA LEU A 79 -20.08 44.61 -16.53
C LEU A 79 -21.12 44.62 -15.39
N TYR A 80 -20.81 43.94 -14.28
CA TYR A 80 -21.73 43.87 -13.15
C TYR A 80 -21.82 45.20 -12.40
N THR A 81 -20.70 45.92 -12.23
CA THR A 81 -20.69 47.28 -11.65
C THR A 81 -21.58 48.23 -12.46
N GLU A 82 -21.41 48.26 -13.78
CA GLU A 82 -22.21 49.11 -14.67
C GLU A 82 -23.70 48.80 -14.56
N ARG A 83 -24.06 47.52 -14.41
CA ARG A 83 -25.45 47.10 -14.16
C ARG A 83 -25.96 47.61 -12.81
N LEU A 84 -25.25 47.39 -11.71
CA LEU A 84 -25.70 47.80 -10.38
C LEU A 84 -25.85 49.32 -10.25
N VAL A 85 -24.92 50.09 -10.83
CA VAL A 85 -25.01 51.56 -10.89
C VAL A 85 -26.23 51.99 -11.71
N ARG A 86 -26.41 51.41 -12.91
CA ARG A 86 -27.57 51.71 -13.75
C ARG A 86 -28.90 51.39 -13.06
N ASP A 87 -28.93 50.30 -12.30
CA ASP A 87 -30.10 49.84 -11.55
C ASP A 87 -30.27 50.62 -10.21
N GLY A 88 -29.35 51.55 -9.89
CA GLY A 88 -29.42 52.42 -8.70
C GLY A 88 -29.13 51.72 -7.37
N LEU A 89 -28.54 50.53 -7.41
CA LEU A 89 -28.28 49.70 -6.24
C LEU A 89 -26.99 50.09 -5.51
N ILE A 90 -26.05 50.71 -6.23
CA ILE A 90 -24.83 51.30 -5.68
C ILE A 90 -24.57 52.66 -6.33
N PRO A 91 -23.94 53.63 -5.62
CA PRO A 91 -23.47 54.88 -6.19
C PRO A 91 -22.31 54.70 -7.16
N GLU A 92 -22.16 55.66 -8.08
CA GLU A 92 -20.94 55.79 -8.88
C GLU A 92 -19.72 55.99 -7.97
N GLY A 93 -18.61 55.30 -8.27
CA GLY A 93 -17.36 55.40 -7.52
C GLY A 93 -17.19 54.41 -6.36
N GLU A 94 -18.28 53.84 -5.81
CA GLU A 94 -18.20 52.92 -4.66
C GLU A 94 -17.26 51.72 -4.94
N ILE A 95 -17.31 51.14 -6.14
CA ILE A 95 -16.44 50.01 -6.51
C ILE A 95 -14.96 50.41 -6.60
N GLU A 96 -14.64 51.66 -6.98
CA GLU A 96 -13.24 52.11 -7.01
C GLU A 96 -12.70 52.30 -5.58
N ASP A 97 -13.53 52.79 -4.65
CA ASP A 97 -13.18 52.85 -3.23
C ASP A 97 -12.95 51.45 -2.65
N MET A 98 -13.81 50.48 -2.99
CA MET A 98 -13.63 49.08 -2.59
C MET A 98 -12.33 48.47 -3.13
N LYS A 99 -11.98 48.75 -4.39
CA LYS A 99 -10.70 48.31 -4.98
C LYS A 99 -9.51 48.92 -4.27
N ALA A 100 -9.56 50.22 -3.99
CA ALA A 100 -8.49 50.93 -3.27
C ALA A 100 -8.32 50.39 -1.85
N ALA A 101 -9.42 50.15 -1.13
CA ALA A 101 -9.41 49.54 0.19
C ALA A 101 -8.82 48.11 0.17
N PHE A 102 -9.20 47.29 -0.82
CA PHE A 102 -8.65 45.94 -0.96
C PHE A 102 -7.14 45.96 -1.30
N GLN A 103 -6.69 46.87 -2.17
CA GLN A 103 -5.26 47.05 -2.44
C GLN A 103 -4.49 47.52 -1.20
N ALA A 104 -5.05 48.46 -0.43
CA ALA A 104 -4.45 48.91 0.82
C ALA A 104 -4.35 47.75 1.84
N HIS A 105 -5.35 46.88 1.90
CA HIS A 105 -5.31 45.67 2.70
C HIS A 105 -4.20 44.72 2.23
N LEU A 106 -4.11 44.40 0.94
CA LEU A 106 -3.05 43.55 0.40
C LEU A 106 -1.65 44.11 0.65
N ASN A 107 -1.46 45.44 0.52
CA ASN A 107 -0.20 46.10 0.85
C ASN A 107 0.14 45.97 2.33
N LYS A 108 -0.85 46.13 3.22
CA LYS A 108 -0.66 45.93 4.65
C LYS A 108 -0.26 44.48 4.97
N GLU A 109 -0.95 43.50 4.39
CA GLU A 109 -0.60 42.08 4.57
C GLU A 109 0.78 41.75 4.00
N PHE A 110 1.17 42.37 2.89
CA PHE A 110 2.52 42.24 2.32
C PHE A 110 3.60 42.76 3.28
N GLU A 111 3.36 43.91 3.92
CA GLU A 111 4.27 44.43 4.94
C GLU A 111 4.33 43.53 6.18
N ILE A 112 3.19 43.04 6.67
CA ILE A 112 3.13 42.05 7.78
C ILE A 112 3.87 40.76 7.41
N GLY A 113 3.75 40.31 6.16
CA GLY A 113 4.37 39.09 5.65
C GLY A 113 5.91 39.10 5.72
N LYS A 114 6.55 40.27 5.74
CA LYS A 114 8.02 40.39 5.88
C LYS A 114 8.53 39.85 7.21
N ASP A 115 7.71 39.95 8.26
CA ASP A 115 8.04 39.49 9.61
C ASP A 115 7.31 38.18 9.98
N TYR A 116 6.44 37.68 9.10
CA TYR A 116 5.68 36.45 9.35
C TYR A 116 6.60 35.23 9.38
N LYS A 117 6.51 34.44 10.47
CA LYS A 117 7.17 33.15 10.60
C LYS A 117 6.12 32.04 10.60
N PRO A 118 6.23 31.01 9.74
CA PRO A 118 5.34 29.86 9.77
C PRO A 118 5.55 29.06 11.07
N ASN A 119 4.73 29.31 12.08
CA ASN A 119 5.00 28.85 13.46
C ASN A 119 4.32 27.52 13.84
N LYS A 120 3.44 27.00 13.00
CA LYS A 120 2.75 25.74 13.25
C LYS A 120 2.34 25.18 11.92
N ALA A 121 2.66 23.93 11.68
CA ALA A 121 2.14 23.28 10.50
C ALA A 121 1.20 22.15 10.94
N ASP A 122 0.02 22.22 10.31
CA ASP A 122 -1.28 21.92 10.91
C ASP A 122 -1.68 20.47 10.59
N TRP A 123 -0.80 19.53 10.93
CA TRP A 123 -0.91 18.14 10.44
C TRP A 123 -1.11 17.10 11.57
N LEU A 124 -0.86 17.43 12.84
CA LEU A 124 -1.12 16.57 14.02
C LEU A 124 -2.28 17.10 14.88
N ASP A 125 -3.26 17.77 14.28
CA ASP A 125 -4.47 18.18 15.00
C ASP A 125 -5.63 17.18 14.80
N GLY A 126 -6.73 17.35 15.53
CA GLY A 126 -7.93 16.55 15.42
C GLY A 126 -7.67 15.07 15.68
N ARG A 127 -7.95 14.22 14.69
CA ARG A 127 -7.77 12.75 14.78
C ARG A 127 -6.30 12.32 14.86
N TRP A 128 -5.33 13.20 14.58
CA TRP A 128 -3.90 12.88 14.56
C TRP A 128 -3.15 13.27 15.85
N LYS A 129 -3.82 13.89 16.82
CA LYS A 129 -3.21 14.51 18.02
C LYS A 129 -2.35 13.57 18.89
N HIS A 130 -2.61 12.27 18.85
CA HIS A 130 -1.89 11.26 19.63
C HIS A 130 -0.69 10.65 18.87
N LEU A 131 -0.48 11.04 17.62
CA LEU A 131 0.65 10.60 16.80
C LEU A 131 1.78 11.62 16.83
N SER A 132 2.99 11.15 16.59
CA SER A 132 4.21 11.94 16.54
C SER A 132 4.84 11.86 15.16
N LYS A 133 5.75 12.79 14.86
CA LYS A 133 6.74 12.55 13.80
C LYS A 133 7.58 11.33 14.18
N ARG A 134 8.05 10.60 13.17
CA ARG A 134 9.01 9.52 13.36
C ARG A 134 10.29 10.07 13.99
N ASP A 135 10.78 9.37 15.01
CA ASP A 135 12.09 9.58 15.60
C ASP A 135 13.19 8.79 14.85
N ASP A 136 14.45 9.10 15.13
CA ASP A 136 15.59 8.39 14.53
C ASP A 136 15.72 6.95 15.05
N ASN A 137 15.08 6.64 16.19
CA ASN A 137 15.09 5.29 16.75
C ASN A 137 14.12 4.36 16.03
N TYR A 138 14.58 3.14 15.74
CA TYR A 138 13.72 2.13 15.14
C TYR A 138 12.65 1.64 16.13
N GLN A 139 11.38 1.96 15.86
CA GLN A 139 10.25 1.40 16.59
C GLN A 139 9.83 0.04 16.01
N ARG A 140 10.09 -1.03 16.77
CA ARG A 140 9.70 -2.39 16.37
C ARG A 140 8.17 -2.58 16.37
N GLY A 141 7.48 -1.90 17.28
CA GLY A 141 6.05 -2.01 17.54
C GLY A 141 5.71 -3.17 18.47
N GLU A 142 4.68 -2.99 19.30
CA GLU A 142 4.11 -4.03 20.17
C GLU A 142 3.00 -4.75 19.41
N THR A 143 3.34 -5.86 18.77
CA THR A 143 2.44 -6.51 17.79
C THR A 143 1.97 -7.90 18.21
N ALA A 144 2.55 -8.50 19.25
CA ALA A 144 1.99 -9.70 19.84
C ALA A 144 0.60 -9.45 20.43
N ILE A 145 -0.23 -10.49 20.48
CA ILE A 145 -1.54 -10.46 21.14
C ILE A 145 -1.56 -11.36 22.36
N ALA A 146 -2.49 -11.10 23.28
CA ALA A 146 -2.74 -12.00 24.39
C ALA A 146 -3.26 -13.36 23.87
N PRO A 147 -2.89 -14.49 24.49
CA PRO A 147 -3.41 -15.81 24.11
C PRO A 147 -4.95 -15.87 24.10
N GLU A 148 -5.61 -15.15 25.01
CA GLU A 148 -7.06 -15.07 25.12
C GLU A 148 -7.67 -14.35 23.91
N THR A 149 -7.01 -13.28 23.43
CA THR A 149 -7.42 -12.58 22.20
C THR A 149 -7.29 -13.50 20.99
N TYR A 150 -6.22 -14.29 20.90
CA TYR A 150 -6.04 -15.28 19.84
C TYR A 150 -7.19 -16.28 19.82
N ASP A 151 -7.56 -16.84 20.98
CA ASP A 151 -8.62 -17.83 21.10
C ASP A 151 -10.00 -17.23 20.82
N GLN A 152 -10.26 -16.01 21.30
CA GLN A 152 -11.52 -15.28 21.05
C GLN A 152 -11.72 -14.98 19.57
N VAL A 153 -10.72 -14.39 18.91
CA VAL A 153 -10.78 -14.10 17.47
C VAL A 153 -10.91 -15.40 16.67
N GLY A 154 -10.15 -16.44 17.06
CA GLY A 154 -10.16 -17.71 16.36
C GLY A 154 -11.50 -18.47 16.44
N ALA A 155 -12.17 -18.39 17.59
CA ALA A 155 -13.52 -18.92 17.75
C ALA A 155 -14.52 -18.23 16.82
N ALA A 156 -14.48 -16.89 16.73
CA ALA A 156 -15.35 -16.13 15.83
C ALA A 156 -15.10 -16.47 14.36
N LEU A 157 -13.83 -16.55 13.93
CA LEU A 157 -13.43 -16.84 12.55
C LEU A 157 -13.86 -18.23 12.05
N SER A 158 -14.12 -19.16 12.96
CA SER A 158 -14.55 -20.52 12.63
C SER A 158 -16.05 -20.76 12.91
N HIS A 159 -16.77 -19.74 13.37
CA HIS A 159 -18.19 -19.84 13.69
C HIS A 159 -19.06 -19.66 12.45
N ILE A 160 -20.00 -20.59 12.25
CA ILE A 160 -21.11 -20.47 11.30
C ILE A 160 -22.39 -20.33 12.13
N PRO A 161 -23.21 -19.28 11.92
CA PRO A 161 -24.47 -19.12 12.64
C PRO A 161 -25.41 -20.33 12.44
N ALA A 162 -26.19 -20.64 13.47
CA ALA A 162 -27.16 -21.73 13.39
C ALA A 162 -28.18 -21.47 12.26
N GLY A 163 -28.47 -22.50 11.46
CA GLY A 163 -29.40 -22.37 10.33
C GLY A 163 -28.86 -21.56 9.14
N TYR A 164 -27.56 -21.28 9.08
CA TYR A 164 -26.94 -20.52 8.00
C TYR A 164 -26.26 -21.44 6.98
N PRO A 165 -26.91 -21.78 5.85
CA PRO A 165 -26.36 -22.73 4.88
C PRO A 165 -25.22 -22.08 4.09
N VAL A 166 -23.99 -22.54 4.35
CA VAL A 166 -22.81 -22.16 3.56
C VAL A 166 -22.48 -23.24 2.52
N HIS A 167 -21.72 -22.86 1.49
CA HIS A 167 -21.20 -23.82 0.52
C HIS A 167 -20.33 -24.90 1.20
N LYS A 168 -20.49 -26.18 0.82
CA LYS A 168 -19.83 -27.33 1.49
C LYS A 168 -18.30 -27.19 1.57
N THR A 169 -17.67 -26.65 0.52
CA THR A 169 -16.22 -26.41 0.52
C THR A 169 -15.79 -25.34 1.52
N VAL A 170 -16.62 -24.31 1.73
CA VAL A 170 -16.35 -23.25 2.71
C VAL A 170 -16.52 -23.79 4.12
N ALA A 171 -17.54 -24.60 4.39
CA ALA A 171 -17.69 -25.29 5.68
C ALA A 171 -16.43 -26.12 6.02
N ARG A 172 -15.93 -26.93 5.07
CA ARG A 172 -14.71 -27.73 5.26
C ARG A 172 -13.46 -26.86 5.52
N MET A 173 -13.37 -25.72 4.84
CA MET A 173 -12.29 -24.76 5.08
C MET A 173 -12.36 -24.18 6.50
N LEU A 174 -13.56 -23.83 6.97
CA LEU A 174 -13.78 -23.34 8.34
C LEU A 174 -13.48 -24.42 9.39
N ASP A 175 -13.84 -25.68 9.14
CA ASP A 175 -13.46 -26.81 10.02
C ASP A 175 -11.94 -26.98 10.10
N THR A 176 -11.24 -26.82 8.98
CA THR A 176 -9.77 -26.90 8.93
C THR A 176 -9.14 -25.74 9.69
N LYS A 177 -9.67 -24.52 9.50
CA LYS A 177 -9.27 -23.32 10.24
C LYS A 177 -9.50 -23.51 11.74
N LYS A 178 -10.66 -24.04 12.15
CA LYS A 178 -10.98 -24.36 13.54
C LYS A 178 -9.93 -25.28 14.16
N LYS A 179 -9.61 -26.39 13.49
CA LYS A 179 -8.58 -27.34 13.97
C LYS A 179 -7.21 -26.70 14.10
N ALA A 180 -6.80 -25.89 13.12
CA ALA A 180 -5.50 -25.20 13.15
C ALA A 180 -5.42 -24.25 14.36
N ILE A 181 -6.47 -23.48 14.61
CA ILE A 181 -6.59 -22.57 15.75
C ILE A 181 -6.60 -23.34 17.08
N ASP A 182 -7.45 -24.36 17.21
CA ASP A 182 -7.60 -25.14 18.44
C ASP A 182 -6.28 -25.85 18.83
N THR A 183 -5.53 -26.33 17.83
CA THR A 183 -4.21 -26.96 18.05
C THR A 183 -3.06 -25.96 18.18
N GLY A 184 -3.25 -24.71 17.77
CA GLY A 184 -2.20 -23.71 17.66
C GLY A 184 -1.10 -24.02 16.65
N ALA A 185 -1.38 -24.89 15.67
CA ALA A 185 -0.40 -25.35 14.68
C ALA A 185 -0.93 -25.22 13.25
N ASN A 186 -0.03 -25.14 12.28
CA ASN A 186 -0.36 -25.03 10.85
C ASN A 186 -1.28 -23.84 10.52
N ILE A 187 -1.05 -22.70 11.18
CA ILE A 187 -1.79 -21.46 10.90
C ILE A 187 -1.38 -20.97 9.52
N ASP A 188 -2.32 -20.97 8.59
CA ASP A 188 -2.11 -20.54 7.21
C ASP A 188 -2.16 -19.01 7.05
N TRP A 189 -1.87 -18.53 5.84
CA TRP A 189 -1.77 -17.11 5.52
C TRP A 189 -3.07 -16.34 5.80
N ALA A 190 -4.20 -16.87 5.35
CA ALA A 190 -5.50 -16.23 5.54
C ALA A 190 -5.93 -16.20 7.00
N THR A 191 -5.55 -17.22 7.79
CA THR A 191 -5.82 -17.22 9.23
C THR A 191 -4.91 -16.23 9.96
N GLY A 192 -3.63 -16.14 9.61
CA GLY A 192 -2.73 -15.11 10.14
C GLY A 192 -3.22 -13.69 9.83
N GLU A 193 -3.68 -13.44 8.60
CA GLU A 193 -4.31 -12.18 8.21
C GLU A 193 -5.55 -11.85 9.06
N ALA A 194 -6.48 -12.80 9.16
CA ALA A 194 -7.73 -12.61 9.89
C ALA A 194 -7.50 -12.43 11.40
N LEU A 195 -6.49 -13.08 11.98
CA LEU A 195 -6.06 -12.84 13.35
C LEU A 195 -5.55 -11.40 13.55
N ALA A 196 -4.81 -10.85 12.56
CA ALA A 196 -4.32 -9.48 12.64
C ALA A 196 -5.47 -8.49 12.59
N PHE A 197 -6.41 -8.69 11.67
CA PHE A 197 -7.61 -7.87 11.58
C PHE A 197 -8.43 -7.98 12.86
N GLY A 198 -8.83 -9.19 13.25
CA GLY A 198 -9.70 -9.40 14.41
C GLY A 198 -9.11 -8.86 15.71
N SER A 199 -7.81 -9.04 15.95
CA SER A 199 -7.16 -8.47 17.14
C SER A 199 -7.19 -6.94 17.17
N LEU A 200 -6.90 -6.28 16.04
CA LEU A 200 -7.01 -4.82 15.93
C LEU A 200 -8.45 -4.34 16.19
N LEU A 201 -9.45 -5.06 15.68
CA LEU A 201 -10.86 -4.73 15.93
C LEU A 201 -11.19 -4.81 17.43
N THR A 202 -10.68 -5.83 18.12
CA THR A 202 -10.84 -5.94 19.58
C THR A 202 -10.05 -4.90 20.36
N GLU A 203 -9.03 -4.27 19.77
CA GLU A 203 -8.27 -3.18 20.38
C GLU A 203 -8.90 -1.80 20.11
N GLY A 204 -9.97 -1.74 19.32
CA GLY A 204 -10.67 -0.50 18.99
C GLY A 204 -10.17 0.17 17.70
N TYR A 205 -9.35 -0.52 16.91
CA TYR A 205 -8.88 -0.04 15.61
C TYR A 205 -9.76 -0.58 14.48
N PRO A 206 -10.46 0.27 13.71
CA PRO A 206 -11.20 -0.18 12.55
C PRO A 206 -10.27 -0.77 11.48
N VAL A 207 -10.78 -1.68 10.67
CA VAL A 207 -10.04 -2.26 9.53
C VAL A 207 -10.87 -2.08 8.27
N ARG A 208 -10.27 -1.50 7.24
CA ARG A 208 -10.91 -1.26 5.93
C ARG A 208 -10.06 -1.88 4.84
N LEU A 209 -10.61 -2.85 4.10
CA LEU A 209 -9.96 -3.51 2.96
C LEU A 209 -10.77 -3.29 1.69
N ALA A 210 -10.20 -2.58 0.71
CA ALA A 210 -10.84 -2.35 -0.58
C ALA A 210 -10.00 -2.92 -1.73
N GLY A 211 -10.67 -3.54 -2.70
CA GLY A 211 -10.05 -4.06 -3.90
C GLY A 211 -10.99 -4.98 -4.65
N GLN A 212 -10.63 -5.32 -5.88
CA GLN A 212 -11.45 -6.20 -6.71
C GLN A 212 -11.51 -7.60 -6.07
N ASP A 213 -12.72 -8.09 -5.83
CA ASP A 213 -12.98 -9.41 -5.22
C ASP A 213 -12.32 -9.63 -3.84
N SER A 214 -11.96 -8.56 -3.12
CA SER A 214 -11.22 -8.65 -1.85
C SER A 214 -11.99 -9.41 -0.75
N THR A 215 -13.32 -9.44 -0.80
CA THR A 215 -14.16 -10.16 0.18
C THR A 215 -13.91 -11.67 0.15
N ARG A 216 -13.89 -12.27 -1.04
CA ARG A 216 -13.53 -13.68 -1.21
C ARG A 216 -12.01 -13.87 -1.22
N GLY A 217 -11.31 -12.87 -1.74
CA GLY A 217 -9.93 -12.94 -2.20
C GLY A 217 -9.87 -13.51 -3.62
N THR A 218 -9.04 -12.93 -4.48
CA THR A 218 -8.77 -13.38 -5.85
C THR A 218 -8.52 -14.88 -5.89
N PHE A 219 -7.68 -15.38 -4.98
CA PHE A 219 -7.26 -16.77 -4.89
C PHE A 219 -8.20 -17.66 -4.07
N SER A 220 -9.38 -17.16 -3.68
CA SER A 220 -10.37 -17.84 -2.82
C SER A 220 -9.75 -18.36 -1.52
N HIS A 221 -8.93 -17.52 -0.87
CA HIS A 221 -8.24 -17.85 0.38
C HIS A 221 -8.86 -17.15 1.59
N ARG A 222 -9.45 -15.97 1.42
CA ARG A 222 -9.83 -15.08 2.52
C ARG A 222 -11.20 -15.39 3.10
N HIS A 223 -12.23 -15.39 2.24
CA HIS A 223 -13.62 -15.60 2.65
C HIS A 223 -14.04 -14.74 3.87
N SER A 224 -13.76 -13.44 3.81
CA SER A 224 -14.14 -12.46 4.85
C SER A 224 -15.65 -12.37 5.06
N ALA A 225 -16.44 -12.70 4.03
CA ALA A 225 -17.87 -12.93 4.14
C ALA A 225 -18.20 -14.39 3.84
N LEU A 226 -19.07 -14.97 4.66
CA LEU A 226 -19.80 -16.19 4.35
C LEU A 226 -21.08 -15.80 3.63
N ILE A 227 -21.42 -16.51 2.55
CA ILE A 227 -22.59 -16.22 1.73
C ILE A 227 -23.65 -17.29 1.98
N ASN A 228 -24.83 -16.88 2.43
CA ASN A 228 -25.98 -17.75 2.57
C ASN A 228 -26.37 -18.31 1.19
N GLN A 229 -26.33 -19.63 1.02
CA GLN A 229 -26.61 -20.28 -0.28
C GLN A 229 -28.08 -20.24 -0.68
N GLN A 230 -28.97 -19.74 0.18
CA GLN A 230 -30.41 -19.61 -0.10
C GLN A 230 -30.83 -18.15 -0.30
N THR A 231 -30.21 -17.20 0.41
CA THR A 231 -30.63 -15.77 0.40
C THR A 231 -29.58 -14.82 -0.15
N GLU A 232 -28.34 -15.28 -0.37
CA GLU A 232 -27.17 -14.47 -0.76
C GLU A 232 -26.75 -13.40 0.27
N GLU A 233 -27.43 -13.34 1.42
CA GLU A 233 -27.03 -12.47 2.53
C GLU A 233 -25.61 -12.80 2.98
N ARG A 234 -24.86 -11.76 3.35
CA ARG A 234 -23.46 -11.86 3.76
C ARG A 234 -23.35 -11.85 5.29
N TYR A 235 -22.69 -12.84 5.86
CA TYR A 235 -22.27 -12.86 7.26
C TYR A 235 -20.77 -12.62 7.36
N TYR A 236 -20.34 -11.68 8.20
CA TYR A 236 -18.93 -11.30 8.35
C TYR A 236 -18.41 -11.74 9.72
N PRO A 237 -17.71 -12.89 9.85
CA PRO A 237 -17.28 -13.40 11.15
C PRO A 237 -16.46 -12.38 11.96
N LEU A 238 -15.65 -11.57 11.29
CA LEU A 238 -14.84 -10.52 11.91
C LEU A 238 -15.66 -9.40 12.57
N ASN A 239 -16.94 -9.22 12.24
CA ASN A 239 -17.84 -8.25 12.88
C ASN A 239 -18.61 -8.85 14.07
N HIS A 240 -18.32 -10.10 14.46
CA HIS A 240 -19.01 -10.83 15.53
C HIS A 240 -18.02 -11.52 16.49
N ILE A 241 -16.91 -10.86 16.82
CA ILE A 241 -15.89 -11.34 17.77
C ILE A 241 -16.31 -11.04 19.21
N ARG A 242 -16.73 -9.79 19.48
CA ARG A 242 -17.22 -9.35 20.80
C ARG A 242 -18.03 -8.06 20.71
N ASP A 243 -18.84 -7.80 21.74
CA ASP A 243 -19.56 -6.54 21.86
C ASP A 243 -18.60 -5.35 21.99
N GLY A 244 -18.92 -4.25 21.32
CA GLY A 244 -18.14 -3.01 21.36
C GLY A 244 -16.81 -3.02 20.60
N GLN A 245 -16.52 -4.06 19.80
CA GLN A 245 -15.36 -4.04 18.89
C GLN A 245 -15.48 -2.94 17.82
N ALA A 246 -14.35 -2.56 17.23
CA ALA A 246 -14.35 -1.69 16.05
C ALA A 246 -14.88 -2.41 14.80
N PRO A 247 -15.36 -1.66 13.79
CA PRO A 247 -15.93 -2.25 12.59
C PRO A 247 -14.85 -2.75 11.62
N TYR A 248 -15.13 -3.88 10.99
CA TYR A 248 -14.43 -4.37 9.80
C TYR A 248 -15.27 -4.12 8.55
N GLU A 249 -14.66 -3.44 7.59
CA GLU A 249 -15.23 -3.15 6.29
C GLU A 249 -14.38 -3.79 5.20
N VAL A 250 -14.97 -4.66 4.41
CA VAL A 250 -14.34 -5.22 3.21
C VAL A 250 -15.21 -4.95 2.00
N ILE A 251 -14.59 -4.43 0.95
CA ILE A 251 -15.27 -3.85 -0.20
C ILE A 251 -14.73 -4.50 -1.45
N ASP A 252 -15.63 -5.17 -2.18
CA ASP A 252 -15.38 -5.55 -3.56
C ASP A 252 -15.49 -4.28 -4.40
N SER A 253 -14.35 -3.69 -4.77
CA SER A 253 -14.32 -2.42 -5.49
C SER A 253 -14.79 -2.57 -6.93
N MET A 254 -15.11 -1.43 -7.57
CA MET A 254 -15.21 -1.39 -9.03
C MET A 254 -13.87 -1.76 -9.68
N LEU A 255 -13.92 -2.09 -10.97
CA LEU A 255 -12.74 -2.44 -11.77
C LEU A 255 -11.94 -1.19 -12.18
N SER A 256 -11.35 -0.53 -11.17
CA SER A 256 -10.52 0.67 -11.32
C SER A 256 -9.43 0.69 -10.26
N GLU A 257 -8.17 0.80 -10.67
CA GLU A 257 -7.04 0.91 -9.74
C GLU A 257 -6.81 2.38 -9.35
N TYR A 258 -6.81 3.28 -10.33
CA TYR A 258 -6.46 4.70 -10.11
C TYR A 258 -7.41 5.41 -9.14
N ALA A 259 -8.72 5.33 -9.39
CA ALA A 259 -9.71 6.02 -8.57
C ALA A 259 -9.84 5.39 -7.19
N VAL A 260 -9.84 4.05 -7.11
CA VAL A 260 -9.99 3.32 -5.83
C VAL A 260 -8.76 3.54 -4.95
N LEU A 261 -7.54 3.41 -5.48
CA LEU A 261 -6.33 3.68 -4.70
C LEU A 261 -6.26 5.16 -4.26
N GLY A 262 -6.72 6.08 -5.10
CA GLY A 262 -6.87 7.49 -4.73
C GLY A 262 -7.84 7.72 -3.58
N PHE A 263 -8.98 7.03 -3.59
CA PHE A 263 -9.94 7.06 -2.50
C PHE A 263 -9.36 6.52 -1.20
N GLU A 264 -8.73 5.34 -1.23
CA GLU A 264 -8.14 4.72 -0.04
C GLU A 264 -6.96 5.53 0.52
N TYR A 265 -6.17 6.18 -0.34
CA TYR A 265 -5.18 7.15 0.12
C TYR A 265 -5.85 8.31 0.87
N GLY A 266 -6.88 8.94 0.30
CA GLY A 266 -7.64 9.99 0.96
C GLY A 266 -8.23 9.56 2.31
N TYR A 267 -8.79 8.35 2.38
CA TYR A 267 -9.30 7.76 3.62
C TYR A 267 -8.19 7.64 4.67
N SER A 268 -7.02 7.13 4.29
CA SER A 268 -5.88 6.95 5.21
C SER A 268 -5.33 8.27 5.77
N LEU A 269 -5.56 9.40 5.09
CA LEU A 269 -5.21 10.73 5.58
C LEU A 269 -6.22 11.26 6.61
N ALA A 270 -7.50 10.88 6.47
CA ALA A 270 -8.57 11.30 7.35
C ALA A 270 -8.64 10.45 8.63
N GLU A 271 -8.38 9.15 8.51
CA GLU A 271 -8.58 8.15 9.57
C GLU A 271 -7.28 7.45 9.99
N PRO A 272 -6.41 8.11 10.79
CA PRO A 272 -5.12 7.55 11.21
C PRO A 272 -5.22 6.32 12.11
N ASN A 273 -6.38 6.03 12.67
CA ASN A 273 -6.62 4.90 13.57
C ASN A 273 -7.24 3.69 12.85
N THR A 274 -7.50 3.80 11.55
CA THR A 274 -7.97 2.68 10.73
C THR A 274 -6.79 2.00 10.06
N LEU A 275 -6.75 0.67 10.08
CA LEU A 275 -5.90 -0.08 9.17
C LEU A 275 -6.57 -0.05 7.78
N THR A 276 -6.19 0.92 6.96
CA THR A 276 -6.69 1.07 5.58
C THR A 276 -5.81 0.29 4.62
N LEU A 277 -6.39 -0.66 3.88
CA LEU A 277 -5.72 -1.51 2.91
C LEU A 277 -6.36 -1.37 1.53
N TRP A 278 -5.51 -1.34 0.50
CA TRP A 278 -5.89 -1.54 -0.89
C TRP A 278 -5.23 -2.82 -1.43
N GLU A 279 -6.00 -3.71 -2.04
CA GLU A 279 -5.51 -4.94 -2.66
C GLU A 279 -5.68 -4.92 -4.17
N ALA A 280 -4.56 -5.04 -4.89
CA ALA A 280 -4.59 -5.30 -6.33
C ALA A 280 -4.99 -6.76 -6.59
N GLN A 281 -5.75 -7.03 -7.65
CA GLN A 281 -6.13 -8.41 -7.98
C GLN A 281 -4.90 -9.29 -8.26
N PHE A 282 -3.96 -8.74 -9.03
CA PHE A 282 -2.55 -9.15 -9.11
C PHE A 282 -1.69 -7.89 -9.00
N GLY A 283 -0.48 -8.00 -8.43
CA GLY A 283 0.38 -6.84 -8.21
C GLY A 283 0.77 -6.13 -9.50
N ASP A 284 0.79 -6.85 -10.62
CA ASP A 284 1.11 -6.35 -11.96
C ASP A 284 0.21 -5.16 -12.39
N PHE A 285 -1.04 -5.13 -11.93
CA PHE A 285 -2.05 -4.10 -12.31
C PHE A 285 -1.92 -2.79 -11.54
N ALA A 286 -1.08 -2.73 -10.50
CA ALA A 286 -0.87 -1.50 -9.74
C ALA A 286 -0.32 -0.34 -10.60
N ASN A 287 0.28 -0.65 -11.75
CA ASN A 287 0.74 0.36 -12.71
C ASN A 287 -0.39 1.25 -13.25
N GLY A 288 -1.66 0.80 -13.27
CA GLY A 288 -2.81 1.62 -13.62
C GLY A 288 -3.01 2.82 -12.70
N ALA A 289 -2.46 2.75 -11.47
CA ALA A 289 -2.50 3.80 -10.47
C ALA A 289 -1.14 4.49 -10.24
N GLN A 290 -0.20 4.44 -11.21
CA GLN A 290 1.17 4.95 -11.02
C GLN A 290 1.24 6.40 -10.53
N ILE A 291 0.36 7.29 -11.03
CA ILE A 291 0.30 8.69 -10.59
C ILE A 291 0.03 8.78 -9.08
N MET A 292 -0.79 7.89 -8.51
CA MET A 292 -1.03 7.86 -7.06
C MET A 292 0.22 7.46 -6.29
N PHE A 293 0.97 6.46 -6.77
CA PHE A 293 2.23 6.06 -6.14
C PHE A 293 3.28 7.18 -6.20
N ASP A 294 3.45 7.81 -7.36
CA ASP A 294 4.48 8.83 -7.60
C ASP A 294 4.16 10.13 -6.85
N GLN A 295 2.94 10.63 -7.04
CA GLN A 295 2.59 11.99 -6.64
C GLN A 295 1.91 12.06 -5.28
N PHE A 296 1.55 10.95 -4.65
CA PHE A 296 0.87 10.99 -3.36
C PHE A 296 1.52 10.05 -2.35
N ILE A 297 1.53 8.75 -2.61
CA ILE A 297 1.90 7.76 -1.60
C ILE A 297 3.40 7.84 -1.25
N SER A 298 4.27 7.94 -2.26
CA SER A 298 5.73 7.98 -2.02
C SER A 298 6.27 9.34 -1.58
N SER A 299 5.54 10.44 -1.84
CA SER A 299 6.06 11.80 -1.71
C SER A 299 5.18 12.77 -0.91
N GLY A 300 3.97 12.36 -0.52
CA GLY A 300 2.98 13.22 0.14
C GLY A 300 3.44 13.74 1.50
N GLU A 301 4.16 12.93 2.27
CA GLU A 301 4.74 13.38 3.53
C GLU A 301 5.84 14.41 3.31
N ARG A 302 6.69 14.25 2.30
CA ARG A 302 7.78 15.20 2.03
C ARG A 302 7.28 16.51 1.45
N LYS A 303 6.27 16.47 0.57
CA LYS A 303 5.73 17.66 -0.10
C LYS A 303 4.74 18.43 0.76
N TRP A 304 3.91 17.73 1.54
CA TRP A 304 2.75 18.31 2.21
C TRP A 304 2.67 17.97 3.70
N LEU A 305 3.68 17.26 4.24
CA LEU A 305 3.73 16.86 5.65
C LEU A 305 2.53 16.00 6.06
N ARG A 306 1.96 15.27 5.09
CA ARG A 306 0.84 14.34 5.28
C ARG A 306 1.35 12.91 5.42
N MET A 307 1.23 12.36 6.63
CA MET A 307 1.45 10.94 6.88
C MET A 307 0.26 10.11 6.37
N SER A 308 0.51 8.87 5.99
CA SER A 308 -0.51 7.90 5.59
C SER A 308 -0.16 6.53 6.16
N GLY A 309 -1.17 5.82 6.67
CA GLY A 309 -1.03 4.43 7.14
C GLY A 309 -1.38 3.37 6.08
N LEU A 310 -1.60 3.80 4.83
CA LEU A 310 -2.13 2.95 3.76
C LEU A 310 -1.26 1.71 3.53
N VAL A 311 -1.89 0.54 3.55
CA VAL A 311 -1.27 -0.74 3.17
C VAL A 311 -1.66 -1.07 1.73
N VAL A 312 -0.68 -1.40 0.91
CA VAL A 312 -0.85 -1.77 -0.50
C VAL A 312 -0.43 -3.22 -0.64
N LEU A 313 -1.41 -4.09 -0.91
CA LEU A 313 -1.24 -5.53 -1.06
C LEU A 313 -1.10 -5.87 -2.55
N LEU A 314 0.06 -6.40 -2.93
CA LEU A 314 0.42 -6.65 -4.33
C LEU A 314 0.77 -8.13 -4.53
N PRO A 315 -0.18 -8.97 -4.99
CA PRO A 315 0.10 -10.38 -5.23
C PRO A 315 1.25 -10.58 -6.21
N HIS A 316 2.28 -11.28 -5.78
CA HIS A 316 3.57 -11.38 -6.45
C HIS A 316 4.14 -12.80 -6.38
N GLY A 317 4.85 -13.22 -7.44
CA GLY A 317 5.58 -14.47 -7.48
C GLY A 317 5.62 -15.08 -8.88
N PHE A 318 6.77 -15.65 -9.26
CA PHE A 318 6.97 -16.22 -10.59
C PHE A 318 6.53 -17.67 -10.59
N GLU A 319 5.32 -17.93 -11.13
CA GLU A 319 4.65 -19.24 -11.06
C GLU A 319 4.25 -19.77 -12.45
N GLY A 320 4.81 -19.18 -13.51
CA GLY A 320 4.56 -19.60 -14.89
C GLY A 320 3.22 -19.14 -15.47
N GLN A 321 2.56 -18.15 -14.85
CA GLN A 321 1.28 -17.60 -15.29
C GLN A 321 1.41 -16.48 -16.34
N GLY A 322 2.62 -16.24 -16.85
CA GLY A 322 2.89 -15.22 -17.86
C GLY A 322 3.20 -13.83 -17.28
N PRO A 323 3.37 -12.83 -18.17
CA PRO A 323 3.96 -11.54 -17.80
C PRO A 323 3.08 -10.61 -16.97
N GLU A 324 1.75 -10.72 -17.06
CA GLU A 324 0.81 -9.87 -16.30
C GLU A 324 0.29 -10.52 -15.00
N HIS A 325 0.87 -11.63 -14.57
CA HIS A 325 0.46 -12.38 -13.37
C HIS A 325 1.64 -12.84 -12.52
N SER A 326 2.78 -12.16 -12.61
CA SER A 326 4.04 -12.59 -11.98
C SER A 326 4.69 -11.51 -11.13
N SER A 327 4.71 -10.26 -11.62
CA SER A 327 5.54 -9.21 -11.05
C SER A 327 4.73 -7.99 -10.67
N ALA A 328 4.72 -7.71 -9.36
CA ALA A 328 4.31 -6.42 -8.84
C ALA A 328 5.31 -5.30 -9.15
N ARG A 329 6.41 -5.58 -9.86
CA ARG A 329 7.49 -4.61 -10.17
C ARG A 329 8.12 -4.02 -8.92
N LEU A 330 8.51 -4.91 -7.99
CA LEU A 330 9.19 -4.58 -6.75
C LEU A 330 10.33 -3.54 -6.95
N GLU A 331 11.09 -3.66 -8.04
CA GLU A 331 12.18 -2.76 -8.40
C GLU A 331 11.77 -1.28 -8.46
N ARG A 332 10.52 -1.00 -8.89
CA ARG A 332 10.02 0.36 -9.05
C ARG A 332 9.73 1.00 -7.70
N PHE A 333 9.12 0.25 -6.79
CA PHE A 333 8.88 0.71 -5.42
C PHE A 333 10.20 0.93 -4.67
N LEU A 334 11.19 0.05 -4.87
CA LEU A 334 12.53 0.23 -4.30
C LEU A 334 13.26 1.45 -4.88
N GLN A 335 13.14 1.71 -6.18
CA GLN A 335 13.71 2.90 -6.82
C GLN A 335 13.12 4.21 -6.25
N MET A 336 11.83 4.22 -5.92
CA MET A 336 11.13 5.36 -5.32
C MET A 336 11.33 5.47 -3.80
N SER A 337 12.11 4.57 -3.19
CA SER A 337 12.31 4.55 -1.74
C SER A 337 13.44 5.48 -1.31
N ALA A 338 13.11 6.56 -0.61
CA ALA A 338 14.07 7.53 -0.10
C ALA A 338 13.54 8.21 1.18
N GLU A 339 14.46 8.65 2.04
CA GLU A 339 14.15 9.42 3.25
C GLU A 339 13.03 8.81 4.13
N ASP A 340 13.00 7.49 4.23
CA ASP A 340 12.02 6.73 4.99
C ASP A 340 10.56 7.03 4.59
N ASN A 341 10.30 7.32 3.32
CA ASN A 341 8.99 7.71 2.82
C ASN A 341 7.90 6.63 3.01
N TRP A 342 8.24 5.36 2.85
CA TRP A 342 7.35 4.23 3.07
C TRP A 342 8.11 2.97 3.51
N ILE A 343 7.44 1.82 3.57
CA ILE A 343 8.01 0.51 3.89
C ILE A 343 7.78 -0.41 2.69
N VAL A 344 8.80 -1.18 2.29
CA VAL A 344 8.69 -2.20 1.24
C VAL A 344 9.08 -3.56 1.82
N ALA A 345 8.17 -4.54 1.73
CA ALA A 345 8.33 -5.86 2.34
C ALA A 345 7.80 -7.00 1.44
N ASN A 346 8.28 -8.20 1.71
CA ASN A 346 7.88 -9.44 1.05
C ASN A 346 7.97 -10.58 2.07
N CYS A 347 6.87 -10.81 2.79
CA CYS A 347 6.85 -11.75 3.90
C CYS A 347 6.91 -13.19 3.38
N THR A 348 7.42 -14.11 4.20
CA THR A 348 7.43 -15.54 3.89
C THR A 348 6.58 -16.39 4.82
N THR A 349 6.15 -15.84 5.97
CA THR A 349 5.34 -16.56 6.95
C THR A 349 4.03 -15.81 7.29
N PRO A 350 2.96 -16.54 7.66
CA PRO A 350 1.72 -15.94 8.16
C PRO A 350 1.94 -15.03 9.38
N ALA A 351 2.83 -15.40 10.30
CA ALA A 351 3.17 -14.58 11.46
C ALA A 351 3.90 -13.28 11.08
N SER A 352 4.83 -13.31 10.12
CA SER A 352 5.46 -12.08 9.59
C SER A 352 4.39 -11.12 9.07
N TYR A 353 3.43 -11.62 8.29
CA TYR A 353 2.35 -10.81 7.73
C TYR A 353 1.46 -10.23 8.84
N PHE A 354 1.04 -11.07 9.80
CA PHE A 354 0.25 -10.64 10.97
C PHE A 354 0.91 -9.48 11.73
N HIS A 355 2.19 -9.65 12.09
CA HIS A 355 2.90 -8.64 12.86
C HIS A 355 3.10 -7.37 12.06
N LEU A 356 3.38 -7.49 10.76
CA LEU A 356 3.61 -6.35 9.89
C LEU A 356 2.35 -5.49 9.72
N LEU A 357 1.16 -6.11 9.62
CA LEU A 357 -0.12 -5.41 9.60
C LEU A 357 -0.38 -4.67 10.91
N ARG A 358 -0.27 -5.36 12.06
CA ARG A 358 -0.46 -4.75 13.38
C ARG A 358 0.52 -3.61 13.63
N ARG A 359 1.77 -3.75 13.15
CA ARG A 359 2.81 -2.71 13.26
C ARG A 359 2.41 -1.37 12.63
N GLN A 360 1.51 -1.35 11.65
CA GLN A 360 1.02 -0.10 11.04
C GLN A 360 0.27 0.78 12.04
N LEU A 361 -0.38 0.19 13.05
CA LEU A 361 -1.14 0.92 14.07
C LEU A 361 -0.41 1.02 15.41
N HIS A 362 0.40 0.01 15.77
CA HIS A 362 1.20 -0.02 17.01
C HIS A 362 2.55 0.73 16.93
N ARG A 363 2.65 1.70 16.03
CA ARG A 363 3.73 2.68 15.99
C ARG A 363 3.16 4.07 16.31
N SER A 364 4.01 4.94 16.84
CA SER A 364 3.61 6.32 17.16
C SER A 364 3.42 7.21 15.93
N TYR A 365 3.66 6.69 14.73
CA TYR A 365 3.57 7.38 13.46
C TYR A 365 2.91 6.48 12.40
N ARG A 366 2.61 7.05 11.22
CA ARG A 366 2.07 6.31 10.07
C ARG A 366 3.00 6.41 8.87
N LYS A 367 3.21 5.29 8.20
CA LYS A 367 3.94 5.20 6.92
C LYS A 367 3.19 4.25 5.98
N PRO A 368 3.14 4.54 4.68
CA PRO A 368 2.62 3.57 3.73
C PRO A 368 3.42 2.27 3.78
N LEU A 369 2.74 1.15 3.54
CA LEU A 369 3.34 -0.17 3.47
C LEU A 369 3.05 -0.77 2.09
N ILE A 370 4.10 -0.94 1.29
CA ILE A 370 4.06 -1.68 0.02
C ILE A 370 4.46 -3.13 0.31
N LEU A 371 3.52 -4.05 0.16
CA LEU A 371 3.70 -5.46 0.50
C LEU A 371 3.51 -6.35 -0.73
N MET A 372 4.58 -7.06 -1.09
CA MET A 372 4.49 -8.18 -2.01
C MET A 372 3.75 -9.31 -1.29
N THR A 373 2.48 -9.53 -1.61
CA THR A 373 1.67 -10.60 -1.02
C THR A 373 1.79 -11.88 -1.84
N PRO A 374 1.66 -13.06 -1.21
CA PRO A 374 1.89 -14.31 -1.93
C PRO A 374 0.67 -14.76 -2.73
N LYS A 375 0.93 -15.68 -3.66
CA LYS A 375 -0.08 -16.46 -4.38
C LYS A 375 -0.01 -17.94 -3.96
N SER A 376 1.07 -18.64 -4.31
CA SER A 376 1.29 -20.04 -3.90
C SER A 376 1.47 -20.23 -2.39
N LEU A 377 2.10 -19.29 -1.66
CA LEU A 377 2.30 -19.45 -0.21
C LEU A 377 1.00 -19.43 0.59
N LEU A 378 -0.12 -18.97 0.00
CA LEU A 378 -1.44 -19.01 0.63
C LEU A 378 -1.85 -20.42 1.07
N ARG A 379 -1.30 -21.46 0.43
CA ARG A 379 -1.61 -22.88 0.71
C ARG A 379 -0.36 -23.75 0.83
N HIS A 380 0.83 -23.16 0.92
CA HIS A 380 2.08 -23.92 0.95
C HIS A 380 2.28 -24.56 2.33
N LYS A 381 2.53 -25.88 2.38
CA LYS A 381 2.58 -26.65 3.63
C LYS A 381 3.65 -26.18 4.62
N MET A 382 4.77 -25.63 4.11
CA MET A 382 5.84 -25.07 4.93
C MET A 382 5.65 -23.58 5.24
N ALA A 383 4.71 -22.90 4.56
CA ALA A 383 4.42 -21.48 4.79
C ALA A 383 3.30 -21.34 5.82
N VAL A 384 3.54 -21.90 7.00
CA VAL A 384 2.61 -21.90 8.14
C VAL A 384 3.30 -21.36 9.38
N SER A 385 2.52 -20.95 10.37
CA SER A 385 3.02 -20.50 11.68
C SER A 385 2.33 -21.24 12.82
N THR A 386 2.85 -21.08 14.03
CA THR A 386 2.30 -21.63 15.27
C THR A 386 1.70 -20.52 16.13
N LYS A 387 0.83 -20.86 17.10
CA LYS A 387 0.25 -19.89 18.06
C LYS A 387 1.34 -19.05 18.74
N ALA A 388 2.47 -19.67 19.10
CA ALA A 388 3.61 -18.99 19.74
C ALA A 388 4.17 -17.84 18.88
N ASP A 389 4.05 -17.92 17.56
CA ASP A 389 4.54 -16.88 16.65
C ASP A 389 3.64 -15.64 16.61
N PHE A 390 2.44 -15.67 17.21
CA PHE A 390 1.48 -14.56 17.26
C PHE A 390 1.34 -13.93 18.64
N VAL A 391 1.60 -14.71 19.69
CA VAL A 391 1.34 -14.31 21.09
C VAL A 391 2.60 -13.81 21.80
N THR A 392 2.44 -13.39 23.06
CA THR A 392 3.44 -12.86 24.01
C THR A 392 4.91 -12.98 23.57
N GLY A 393 5.55 -11.82 23.36
CA GLY A 393 6.99 -11.73 23.06
C GLY A 393 7.36 -11.88 21.58
N SER A 394 6.42 -12.33 20.73
CA SER A 394 6.60 -12.34 19.27
C SER A 394 6.48 -10.94 18.66
N SER A 395 7.08 -10.74 17.49
CA SER A 395 7.03 -9.48 16.74
C SER A 395 7.61 -9.65 15.35
N PHE A 396 7.43 -8.66 14.48
CA PHE A 396 8.01 -8.70 13.13
C PHE A 396 9.54 -8.75 13.17
N HIS A 397 10.11 -9.54 12.26
CA HIS A 397 11.55 -9.64 12.03
C HIS A 397 11.87 -9.23 10.59
N ARG A 398 12.77 -8.26 10.41
CA ARG A 398 13.16 -7.79 9.05
C ARG A 398 14.00 -8.80 8.28
N VAL A 399 14.63 -9.73 8.99
CA VAL A 399 15.45 -10.81 8.47
C VAL A 399 15.05 -12.08 9.22
N LEU A 400 14.81 -13.18 8.51
CA LEU A 400 14.51 -14.48 9.10
C LEU A 400 15.62 -15.48 8.84
N TRP A 401 15.91 -16.28 9.86
CA TRP A 401 16.94 -17.32 9.83
C TRP A 401 16.51 -18.53 9.01
N ASP A 402 17.44 -19.44 8.81
CA ASP A 402 17.22 -20.72 8.14
C ASP A 402 16.29 -21.62 8.96
N ASP A 403 15.29 -22.25 8.33
CA ASP A 403 14.40 -23.21 8.97
C ASP A 403 15.16 -24.44 9.48
N ALA A 404 16.30 -24.82 8.86
CA ALA A 404 17.17 -25.87 9.41
C ALA A 404 17.80 -25.47 10.75
N GLN A 405 18.06 -24.18 10.99
CA GLN A 405 18.53 -23.70 12.30
C GLN A 405 17.42 -23.78 13.37
N LYS A 406 16.15 -23.71 12.95
CA LYS A 406 14.98 -23.76 13.84
C LYS A 406 14.46 -25.19 14.08
N GLY A 407 14.98 -26.18 13.37
CA GLY A 407 14.46 -27.55 13.41
C GLY A 407 13.19 -27.76 12.58
N ASN A 408 12.90 -26.85 11.65
CA ASN A 408 11.75 -26.89 10.75
C ASN A 408 12.13 -27.43 9.35
N SER A 409 13.24 -28.17 9.25
CA SER A 409 13.77 -28.76 8.01
C SER A 409 14.52 -30.04 8.34
N ASP A 410 14.58 -30.97 7.38
CA ASP A 410 15.25 -32.27 7.51
C ASP A 410 16.79 -32.12 7.51
N THR A 411 17.30 -30.98 7.04
CA THR A 411 18.74 -30.70 6.97
C THR A 411 19.29 -30.29 8.33
N LYS A 412 20.39 -30.93 8.74
CA LYS A 412 21.22 -30.45 9.84
C LYS A 412 22.43 -29.69 9.31
N LEU A 413 22.41 -28.37 9.49
CA LEU A 413 23.50 -27.49 9.07
C LEU A 413 24.81 -27.82 9.79
N VAL A 414 25.93 -27.63 9.09
CA VAL A 414 27.25 -27.59 9.74
C VAL A 414 27.39 -26.33 10.59
N ALA A 415 28.37 -26.31 11.49
CA ALA A 415 28.67 -25.12 12.30
C ALA A 415 28.97 -23.89 11.42
N ASP A 416 28.62 -22.68 11.89
CA ASP A 416 28.76 -21.41 11.15
C ASP A 416 30.14 -21.23 10.47
N ALA A 417 31.23 -21.64 11.14
CA ALA A 417 32.59 -21.55 10.59
C ALA A 417 32.87 -22.46 9.37
N LYS A 418 32.05 -23.50 9.17
CA LYS A 418 32.11 -24.46 8.06
C LYS A 418 31.10 -24.17 6.95
N ILE A 419 30.22 -23.19 7.14
CA ILE A 419 29.32 -22.73 6.08
C ILE A 419 30.17 -22.10 4.97
N LYS A 420 29.97 -22.57 3.75
CA LYS A 420 30.70 -22.13 2.56
C LYS A 420 29.97 -21.04 1.78
N ARG A 421 28.64 -21.00 1.87
CA ARG A 421 27.82 -19.99 1.20
C ARG A 421 26.61 -19.60 2.05
N VAL A 422 26.29 -18.31 2.06
CA VAL A 422 25.04 -17.76 2.55
C VAL A 422 24.21 -17.31 1.34
N VAL A 423 23.13 -18.02 1.06
CA VAL A 423 22.16 -17.63 0.02
C VAL A 423 21.09 -16.77 0.68
N MET A 424 21.13 -15.48 0.35
CA MET A 424 20.14 -14.51 0.74
C MET A 424 19.01 -14.47 -0.30
N CYS A 425 17.77 -14.49 0.16
CA CYS A 425 16.60 -14.40 -0.72
C CYS A 425 15.43 -13.71 -0.01
N SER A 426 14.29 -13.62 -0.67
CA SER A 426 13.05 -13.08 -0.11
C SER A 426 11.84 -13.69 -0.80
N GLY A 427 10.70 -13.69 -0.12
CA GLY A 427 9.45 -14.24 -0.65
C GLY A 427 9.51 -15.75 -0.94
N LYS A 428 8.63 -16.19 -1.84
CA LYS A 428 8.35 -17.63 -2.06
C LYS A 428 9.56 -18.47 -2.45
N LEU A 429 10.56 -17.88 -3.10
CA LEU A 429 11.76 -18.58 -3.57
C LEU A 429 12.48 -19.32 -2.44
N TYR A 430 12.39 -18.79 -1.21
CA TYR A 430 12.95 -19.43 -0.03
C TYR A 430 12.55 -20.90 0.09
N TYR A 431 11.27 -21.23 -0.15
CA TYR A 431 10.77 -22.58 0.01
C TYR A 431 11.25 -23.53 -1.10
N ASP A 432 11.45 -23.02 -2.32
CA ASP A 432 12.00 -23.80 -3.42
C ASP A 432 13.50 -24.10 -3.18
N LEU A 433 14.26 -23.11 -2.66
CA LEU A 433 15.64 -23.29 -2.24
C LEU A 433 15.76 -24.27 -1.07
N LEU A 434 14.91 -24.12 -0.05
CA LEU A 434 14.89 -24.98 1.13
C LEU A 434 14.66 -26.44 0.74
N LYS A 435 13.59 -26.69 -0.01
CA LYS A 435 13.25 -28.03 -0.50
C LYS A 435 14.39 -28.65 -1.29
N THR A 436 14.93 -27.92 -2.26
CA THR A 436 15.99 -28.45 -3.14
C THR A 436 17.30 -28.69 -2.40
N ARG A 437 17.64 -27.82 -1.44
CA ARG A 437 18.82 -28.01 -0.58
C ARG A 437 18.69 -29.28 0.27
N ASP A 438 17.51 -29.50 0.84
CA ASP A 438 17.23 -30.66 1.68
C ASP A 438 17.25 -31.96 0.86
N GLU A 439 16.65 -31.96 -0.34
CA GLU A 439 16.70 -33.09 -1.29
C GLU A 439 18.13 -33.44 -1.76
N ARG A 440 19.03 -32.44 -1.82
CA ARG A 440 20.45 -32.62 -2.16
C ARG A 440 21.35 -32.89 -0.95
N GLU A 441 20.77 -32.95 0.25
CA GLU A 441 21.48 -33.13 1.52
C GLU A 441 22.63 -32.12 1.74
N ILE A 442 22.46 -30.89 1.23
CA ILE A 442 23.49 -29.84 1.31
C ILE A 442 23.47 -29.22 2.70
N LYS A 443 24.56 -29.37 3.45
CA LYS A 443 24.66 -28.96 4.87
C LYS A 443 25.50 -27.70 5.09
N ASP A 444 26.24 -27.25 4.08
CA ASP A 444 27.20 -26.13 4.15
C ASP A 444 26.73 -24.85 3.42
N ILE A 445 25.44 -24.79 3.05
CA ILE A 445 24.78 -23.59 2.51
C ILE A 445 23.67 -23.14 3.48
N TYR A 446 23.82 -21.91 3.98
CA TYR A 446 22.85 -21.26 4.87
C TYR A 446 21.88 -20.40 4.07
N LEU A 447 20.58 -20.53 4.33
CA LEU A 447 19.53 -19.72 3.70
C LEU A 447 19.08 -18.59 4.64
N LEU A 448 19.18 -17.33 4.18
CA LEU A 448 18.82 -16.15 4.96
C LEU A 448 17.75 -15.33 4.23
N ARG A 449 16.60 -15.10 4.89
CA ARG A 449 15.48 -14.37 4.29
C ARG A 449 15.52 -12.89 4.65
N VAL A 450 15.28 -12.02 3.67
CA VAL A 450 15.02 -10.59 3.88
C VAL A 450 13.51 -10.37 3.75
N GLU A 451 12.82 -10.15 4.88
CA GLU A 451 11.37 -9.92 4.90
C GLU A 451 11.01 -8.45 4.61
N GLN A 452 11.92 -7.52 4.92
CA GLN A 452 11.76 -6.10 4.67
C GLN A 452 12.97 -5.57 3.89
N TYR A 453 12.72 -5.08 2.68
CA TYR A 453 13.73 -4.46 1.83
C TYR A 453 14.00 -3.01 2.23
N TYR A 454 12.94 -2.24 2.49
CA TYR A 454 13.02 -0.82 2.79
C TYR A 454 12.19 -0.46 4.02
N PRO A 455 12.71 0.33 4.98
CA PRO A 455 14.11 0.74 5.12
C PRO A 455 15.05 -0.47 5.29
N PHE A 456 16.24 -0.40 4.68
CA PHE A 456 17.17 -1.53 4.58
C PHE A 456 17.67 -1.99 5.97
N PRO A 457 17.62 -3.30 6.30
CA PRO A 457 17.96 -3.81 7.63
C PRO A 457 19.47 -3.99 7.84
N ALA A 458 20.26 -2.95 7.57
CA ALA A 458 21.74 -2.99 7.60
C ALA A 458 22.33 -3.57 8.90
N MET A 459 21.86 -3.09 10.06
CA MET A 459 22.37 -3.56 11.36
C MET A 459 22.07 -5.04 11.61
N SER A 460 20.87 -5.49 11.24
CA SER A 460 20.47 -6.89 11.40
C SER A 460 21.29 -7.79 10.48
N LEU A 461 21.48 -7.38 9.22
CA LEU A 461 22.31 -8.13 8.27
C LEU A 461 23.78 -8.15 8.66
N ALA A 462 24.34 -7.03 9.13
CA ALA A 462 25.73 -6.98 9.61
C ALA A 462 25.96 -7.97 10.76
N LYS A 463 25.03 -8.01 11.73
CA LYS A 463 25.10 -8.95 12.86
C LYS A 463 25.03 -10.40 12.40
N GLU A 464 24.08 -10.76 11.55
CA GLU A 464 23.88 -12.14 11.12
C GLU A 464 24.99 -12.63 10.18
N LEU A 465 25.44 -11.80 9.23
CA LEU A 465 26.46 -12.19 8.26
C LEU A 465 27.86 -12.29 8.89
N ALA A 466 28.12 -11.59 10.01
CA ALA A 466 29.39 -11.68 10.73
C ALA A 466 29.68 -13.09 11.29
N ARG A 467 28.65 -13.95 11.38
CA ARG A 467 28.77 -15.36 11.78
C ARG A 467 29.55 -16.18 10.75
N PHE A 468 29.44 -15.84 9.46
CA PHE A 468 29.90 -16.67 8.34
C PHE A 468 31.16 -16.09 7.67
N LYS A 469 32.25 -15.95 8.42
CA LYS A 469 33.48 -15.23 7.99
C LYS A 469 34.08 -15.70 6.66
N ASN A 470 33.99 -17.00 6.37
CA ASN A 470 34.60 -17.62 5.20
C ASN A 470 33.60 -17.88 4.05
N ALA A 471 32.31 -17.59 4.26
CA ALA A 471 31.29 -17.92 3.30
C ALA A 471 31.22 -16.90 2.15
N GLU A 472 30.95 -17.38 0.94
CA GLU A 472 30.44 -16.54 -0.14
C GLU A 472 29.04 -16.03 0.22
N VAL A 473 28.75 -14.76 -0.03
CA VAL A 473 27.39 -14.22 0.09
C VAL A 473 26.80 -14.09 -1.30
N LEU A 474 25.61 -14.65 -1.49
CA LEU A 474 24.89 -14.69 -2.76
C LEU A 474 23.48 -14.14 -2.56
N TRP A 475 23.00 -13.28 -3.47
CA TRP A 475 21.60 -12.88 -3.55
C TRP A 475 20.89 -13.72 -4.62
N CYS A 476 19.86 -14.44 -4.21
CA CYS A 476 19.03 -15.26 -5.06
C CYS A 476 17.63 -14.66 -5.19
N GLN A 477 17.16 -14.48 -6.42
CA GLN A 477 15.82 -13.97 -6.71
C GLN A 477 15.19 -14.64 -7.94
N GLU A 478 13.87 -14.67 -7.99
CA GLU A 478 13.13 -15.22 -9.14
C GLU A 478 13.02 -14.20 -10.27
N GLU A 479 12.96 -12.93 -9.92
CA GLU A 479 12.80 -11.83 -10.84
C GLU A 479 14.02 -11.72 -11.77
N PRO A 480 13.83 -11.30 -13.04
CA PRO A 480 14.92 -10.92 -13.94
C PRO A 480 15.91 -9.98 -13.28
N LYS A 481 17.19 -10.03 -13.67
CA LYS A 481 18.27 -9.23 -13.05
C LYS A 481 18.03 -7.71 -13.08
N ASN A 482 17.30 -7.21 -14.08
CA ASN A 482 16.88 -5.81 -14.19
C ASN A 482 15.57 -5.48 -13.43
N GLN A 483 15.02 -6.44 -12.69
CA GLN A 483 13.78 -6.36 -11.92
C GLN A 483 14.02 -6.91 -10.50
N GLY A 484 12.97 -6.93 -9.68
CA GLY A 484 13.09 -7.41 -8.30
C GLY A 484 14.02 -6.53 -7.46
N ALA A 485 14.71 -7.13 -6.51
CA ALA A 485 15.47 -6.38 -5.52
C ALA A 485 16.96 -6.18 -5.85
N TRP A 486 17.51 -6.87 -6.85
CA TRP A 486 18.95 -6.95 -7.09
C TRP A 486 19.64 -5.58 -7.12
N SER A 487 19.16 -4.64 -7.94
CA SER A 487 19.77 -3.31 -8.10
C SER A 487 19.70 -2.45 -6.83
N PHE A 488 18.76 -2.75 -5.93
CA PHE A 488 18.64 -2.09 -4.64
C PHE A 488 19.50 -2.78 -3.57
N ILE A 489 19.48 -4.12 -3.52
CA ILE A 489 20.15 -4.91 -2.48
C ILE A 489 21.66 -4.94 -2.69
N GLU A 490 22.15 -5.08 -3.92
CA GLU A 490 23.58 -5.21 -4.22
C GLU A 490 24.44 -4.12 -3.54
N PRO A 491 24.23 -2.81 -3.78
CA PRO A 491 25.06 -1.77 -3.18
C PRO A 491 24.89 -1.69 -1.64
N ASN A 492 23.68 -1.94 -1.15
CA ASN A 492 23.39 -1.93 0.29
C ASN A 492 24.07 -3.09 1.02
N LEU A 493 24.13 -4.26 0.38
CA LEU A 493 24.74 -5.45 0.94
C LEU A 493 26.26 -5.38 0.83
N GLU A 494 26.82 -4.88 -0.27
CA GLU A 494 28.25 -4.54 -0.38
C GLU A 494 28.69 -3.60 0.75
N TRP A 495 27.91 -2.56 1.05
CA TRP A 495 28.18 -1.66 2.18
C TRP A 495 28.23 -2.37 3.54
N VAL A 496 27.35 -3.36 3.76
CA VAL A 496 27.32 -4.18 4.98
C VAL A 496 28.54 -5.11 5.05
N LEU A 497 28.82 -5.82 3.96
CA LEU A 497 29.94 -6.77 3.86
C LEU A 497 31.30 -6.08 4.02
N GLY A 498 31.41 -4.83 3.57
CA GLY A 498 32.60 -3.99 3.78
C GLY A 498 32.84 -3.61 5.25
N ARG A 499 31.83 -3.70 6.12
CA ARG A 499 31.90 -3.31 7.54
C ARG A 499 32.01 -4.46 8.52
N ILE A 500 32.03 -5.70 8.02
CA ILE A 500 32.17 -6.89 8.85
C ILE A 500 33.40 -7.69 8.42
N ASP A 501 33.91 -8.49 9.36
CA ASP A 501 35.05 -9.37 9.15
C ASP A 501 34.65 -10.64 8.36
N THR A 502 34.45 -10.48 7.06
CA THR A 502 34.13 -11.57 6.11
C THR A 502 35.01 -11.51 4.86
N LYS A 503 35.27 -12.67 4.25
CA LYS A 503 36.00 -12.79 2.98
C LYS A 503 35.19 -12.30 1.77
N SER A 504 33.86 -12.48 1.78
CA SER A 504 33.00 -12.04 0.68
C SER A 504 32.68 -10.56 0.81
N LYS A 505 33.25 -9.72 -0.05
CA LYS A 505 33.08 -8.24 0.03
C LYS A 505 31.92 -7.69 -0.80
N ARG A 506 31.41 -8.45 -1.76
CA ARG A 506 30.28 -8.09 -2.60
C ARG A 506 29.43 -9.34 -2.84
N PRO A 507 28.09 -9.24 -2.82
CA PRO A 507 27.25 -10.38 -3.11
C PRO A 507 27.37 -10.80 -4.58
N THR A 508 27.29 -12.11 -4.83
CA THR A 508 27.06 -12.66 -6.18
C THR A 508 25.56 -12.75 -6.47
N TYR A 509 25.19 -12.92 -7.73
CA TYR A 509 23.80 -12.96 -8.19
C TYR A 509 23.44 -14.36 -8.72
N ALA A 510 22.35 -14.93 -8.25
CA ALA A 510 21.66 -16.04 -8.91
C ALA A 510 20.20 -15.66 -9.18
N GLY A 511 19.75 -15.74 -10.42
CA GLY A 511 18.38 -15.38 -10.77
C GLY A 511 18.17 -15.39 -12.28
N ARG A 512 16.98 -14.97 -12.71
CA ARG A 512 16.67 -14.90 -14.14
C ARG A 512 17.54 -13.85 -14.84
N LEU A 513 17.86 -14.10 -16.10
CA LEU A 513 18.54 -13.10 -16.95
C LEU A 513 17.64 -11.87 -17.13
N SER A 514 18.24 -10.71 -17.40
CA SER A 514 17.50 -9.49 -17.69
C SER A 514 16.52 -9.71 -18.85
N SER A 515 15.32 -9.15 -18.73
CA SER A 515 14.28 -9.23 -19.75
C SER A 515 13.48 -7.95 -19.85
N ALA A 516 12.96 -7.67 -21.04
CA ALA A 516 12.04 -6.55 -21.28
C ALA A 516 10.66 -6.84 -20.67
N SER A 517 10.14 -8.05 -20.90
CA SER A 517 8.91 -8.54 -20.29
C SER A 517 9.13 -8.95 -18.82
N PRO A 518 8.15 -8.79 -17.92
CA PRO A 518 8.25 -9.26 -16.54
C PRO A 518 8.57 -10.76 -16.43
N ALA A 519 7.89 -11.59 -17.21
CA ALA A 519 8.08 -13.04 -17.23
C ALA A 519 7.90 -13.61 -18.64
N THR A 520 8.31 -14.87 -18.81
CA THR A 520 8.01 -15.65 -20.02
C THR A 520 6.56 -16.14 -20.03
N GLY A 521 5.92 -16.15 -21.20
CA GLY A 521 4.61 -16.79 -21.40
C GLY A 521 4.68 -18.30 -21.60
N LEU A 522 5.88 -18.89 -21.67
CA LEU A 522 6.07 -20.32 -21.95
C LEU A 522 6.41 -21.09 -20.67
N GLY A 523 5.53 -21.99 -20.25
CA GLY A 523 5.71 -22.79 -19.03
C GLY A 523 6.99 -23.63 -19.01
N LYS A 524 7.42 -24.19 -20.15
CA LYS A 524 8.68 -24.95 -20.25
C LYS A 524 9.90 -24.06 -19.96
N THR A 525 9.93 -22.86 -20.53
CA THR A 525 11.01 -21.88 -20.29
C THR A 525 11.00 -21.42 -18.84
N HIS A 526 9.81 -21.17 -18.27
CA HIS A 526 9.68 -20.78 -16.87
C HIS A 526 10.29 -21.82 -15.92
N LYS A 527 9.97 -23.11 -16.11
CA LYS A 527 10.51 -24.22 -15.32
C LYS A 527 12.03 -24.31 -15.45
N ALA A 528 12.55 -24.31 -16.68
CA ALA A 528 13.99 -24.35 -16.92
C ALA A 528 14.73 -23.16 -16.27
N GLN A 529 14.14 -21.97 -16.29
CA GLN A 529 14.70 -20.80 -15.60
C GLN A 529 14.68 -20.94 -14.08
N GLN A 530 13.60 -21.50 -13.51
CA GLN A 530 13.48 -21.73 -12.07
C GLN A 530 14.49 -22.77 -11.58
N GLU A 531 14.66 -23.86 -12.33
CA GLU A 531 15.67 -24.89 -12.02
C GLU A 531 17.08 -24.30 -12.10
N ALA A 532 17.40 -23.56 -13.17
CA ALA A 532 18.72 -22.97 -13.37
C ALA A 532 19.13 -21.98 -12.27
N LEU A 533 18.20 -21.12 -11.80
CA LEU A 533 18.54 -20.16 -10.74
C LEU A 533 18.72 -20.84 -9.37
N ILE A 534 17.96 -21.90 -9.09
CA ILE A 534 18.11 -22.68 -7.85
C ILE A 534 19.44 -23.45 -7.90
N ASP A 535 19.78 -24.02 -9.05
CA ASP A 535 21.05 -24.71 -9.27
C ASP A 535 22.24 -23.79 -9.07
N ASP A 536 22.22 -22.59 -9.64
CA ASP A 536 23.31 -21.63 -9.51
C ASP A 536 23.47 -21.16 -8.04
N ALA A 537 22.35 -20.98 -7.33
CA ALA A 537 22.37 -20.63 -5.91
C ALA A 537 22.96 -21.74 -5.02
N LEU A 538 22.62 -23.00 -5.28
CA LEU A 538 22.97 -24.15 -4.42
C LEU A 538 24.23 -24.91 -4.85
N THR A 539 24.81 -24.60 -6.01
CA THR A 539 26.04 -25.26 -6.49
C THR A 539 27.27 -24.37 -6.27
N ILE A 540 28.23 -24.88 -5.50
CA ILE A 540 29.53 -24.23 -5.33
C ILE A 540 30.45 -24.70 -6.46
N LYS A 541 30.81 -23.80 -7.38
CA LYS A 541 31.82 -24.09 -8.41
C LYS A 541 33.19 -24.10 -7.74
N GLY A 542 33.91 -25.21 -7.90
CA GLY A 542 35.21 -25.47 -7.26
C GLY A 542 36.35 -24.60 -7.75
#